data_AF-A0AAU4T6G4-F1
#
_entry.id   AF-A0AAU4T6G4-F1
#
_cell.length_a   1.000
_cell.length_b   1.000
_cell.length_c   1.000
_cell.angle_alpha   90.00
_cell.angle_beta   90.00
_cell.angle_gamma   90.00
#
_symmetry.space_group_name_H-M   'P 1'
#
loop_
_entity.id
_entity.type
_entity.pdbx_description
1 polymer ?
#
loop_
_entity_poly.entity_id
_entity_poly.type
_entity_poly.pdbx_seq_one_letter_code
_entity_poly.pdbx_strand_id
1 'polypeptide(L)'
;MAESAHSAAAEEAGGAGPAPRLDDGEVMARLTRIDELLEKVQIAPGPTAKAALDAVGALTEVYGEALARVMDRADAALGARLADDELLGHLLVLHEVHPEPPERRAARAVERLRPALQERGGDAELAAVEGPVARIRLRTPGCGSGCGSASADVEEAVREAVLAAAPELTAVEPVAEQESRQAAFVPLDTLVRRPVQPQGAP
;
A
#
# COMPACT_ATOMS: atom_id res chain seq x y z
N MET A 1 -0.24 65.01 44.65
CA MET A 1 -1.45 65.25 43.85
C MET A 1 -1.16 64.76 42.43
N ALA A 2 -2.16 64.16 41.80
CA ALA A 2 -2.19 63.46 40.50
C ALA A 2 -1.49 64.23 39.35
N GLU A 3 -1.10 63.66 38.20
CA GLU A 3 -1.89 62.80 37.30
C GLU A 3 -1.03 62.28 36.09
N SER A 4 -1.26 61.02 35.70
CA SER A 4 -1.36 60.42 34.35
C SER A 4 -0.37 60.69 33.18
N ALA A 5 0.20 59.59 32.65
CA ALA A 5 0.12 59.12 31.24
C ALA A 5 0.93 57.80 31.12
N HIS A 6 0.35 56.59 31.16
CA HIS A 6 -0.25 55.81 30.07
C HIS A 6 0.42 55.89 28.67
N SER A 7 0.81 54.70 28.18
CA SER A 7 0.88 54.26 26.78
C SER A 7 2.20 54.39 26.01
N ALA A 8 2.88 53.25 25.85
CA ALA A 8 3.09 52.50 24.59
C ALA A 8 4.04 51.32 24.92
N ALA A 9 3.65 50.05 24.98
CA ALA A 9 2.91 49.24 24.01
C ALA A 9 3.49 49.38 22.59
N ALA A 10 4.58 48.64 22.36
CA ALA A 10 4.83 47.95 21.10
C ALA A 10 5.68 46.73 21.46
N GLU A 11 5.01 45.73 22.04
CA GLU A 11 5.51 44.36 22.02
C GLU A 11 5.82 44.02 20.56
N GLU A 12 7.08 43.68 20.31
CA GLU A 12 7.50 43.09 19.07
C GLU A 12 6.64 41.84 18.84
N ALA A 13 5.68 41.99 17.92
CA ALA A 13 5.00 40.88 17.29
C ALA A 13 6.08 40.06 16.58
N GLY A 14 6.63 39.08 17.30
CA GLY A 14 7.50 38.07 16.74
C GLY A 14 6.76 37.41 15.59
N GLY A 15 7.20 37.72 14.38
CA GLY A 15 6.80 37.01 13.18
C GLY A 15 7.22 35.56 13.35
N ALA A 16 6.32 34.74 13.88
CA ALA A 16 6.45 33.30 13.84
C ALA A 16 6.36 32.93 12.36
N GLY A 17 7.53 32.77 11.73
CA GLY A 17 7.64 32.12 10.43
C GLY A 17 6.91 30.77 10.46
N PRO A 18 6.55 30.22 9.29
CA PRO A 18 5.89 28.93 9.25
C PRO A 18 6.67 27.93 10.10
N ALA A 19 5.98 27.25 11.01
CA ALA A 19 6.58 26.22 11.85
C ALA A 19 7.39 25.27 10.94
N PRO A 20 8.57 24.80 11.41
CA PRO A 20 9.37 23.87 10.63
C PRO A 20 8.51 22.69 10.20
N ARG A 21 8.64 22.30 8.93
CA ARG A 21 7.94 21.12 8.39
C ARG A 21 8.55 19.88 9.02
N LEU A 22 7.69 18.89 9.27
CA LEU A 22 8.12 17.58 9.74
C LEU A 22 8.83 16.84 8.61
N ASP A 23 9.90 16.12 8.94
CA ASP A 23 10.44 15.09 8.06
C ASP A 23 9.66 13.77 8.18
N ASP A 24 9.94 12.80 7.30
CA ASP A 24 9.21 11.53 7.25
C ASP A 24 9.35 10.72 8.55
N GLY A 25 10.52 10.78 9.20
CA GLY A 25 10.75 10.11 10.48
C GLY A 25 9.95 10.73 11.62
N GLU A 26 9.87 12.07 11.64
CA GLU A 26 9.04 12.80 12.59
C GLU A 26 7.55 12.54 12.35
N VAL A 27 7.10 12.46 11.10
CA VAL A 27 5.71 12.08 10.76
C VAL A 27 5.40 10.70 11.31
N MET A 28 6.24 9.70 11.04
CA MET A 28 6.06 8.34 11.55
C MET A 28 5.98 8.30 13.08
N ALA A 29 6.87 9.01 13.77
CA ALA A 29 6.83 9.11 15.23
C ALA A 29 5.54 9.74 15.76
N ARG A 30 4.95 10.70 15.03
CA ARG A 30 3.64 11.28 15.38
C ARG A 30 2.50 10.31 15.13
N LEU A 31 2.52 9.54 14.05
CA LEU A 31 1.52 8.51 13.76
C LEU A 31 1.51 7.44 14.86
N THR A 32 2.67 6.89 15.21
CA THR A 32 2.78 5.92 16.33
C THR A 32 2.22 6.48 17.63
N ARG A 33 2.53 7.75 17.94
CA ARG A 33 2.01 8.40 19.14
C ARG A 33 0.49 8.60 19.08
N ILE A 34 -0.07 8.92 17.92
CA ILE A 34 -1.51 9.06 17.72
C ILE A 34 -2.18 7.70 17.98
N ASP A 35 -1.65 6.62 17.42
CA ASP A 35 -2.20 5.26 17.62
C ASP A 35 -2.22 4.88 19.11
N GLU A 36 -1.11 5.07 19.83
CA GLU A 36 -1.03 4.81 21.27
C GLU A 36 -2.03 5.65 22.08
N LEU A 37 -2.28 6.89 21.68
CA LEU A 37 -3.24 7.77 22.35
C LEU A 37 -4.67 7.33 22.06
N LEU A 38 -4.98 6.98 20.81
CA LEU A 38 -6.29 6.48 20.41
C LEU A 38 -6.60 5.14 21.09
N GLU A 39 -5.63 4.23 21.24
CA GLU A 39 -5.81 2.99 21.98
C GLU A 39 -6.16 3.25 23.45
N LYS A 40 -5.42 4.16 24.11
CA LYS A 40 -5.70 4.57 25.50
C LYS A 40 -7.10 5.16 25.66
N VAL A 41 -7.53 6.00 24.72
CA VAL A 41 -8.87 6.61 24.73
C VAL A 41 -9.95 5.54 24.51
N GLN A 42 -9.75 4.61 23.58
CA GLN A 42 -10.73 3.55 23.29
C GLN A 42 -10.97 2.60 24.47
N ILE A 43 -9.94 2.32 25.27
CA ILE A 43 -10.05 1.44 26.45
C ILE A 43 -10.66 2.20 27.65
N ALA A 44 -10.55 3.53 27.69
CA ALA A 44 -11.07 4.33 28.78
C ALA A 44 -12.62 4.36 28.78
N PRO A 45 -13.28 4.01 29.90
CA PRO A 45 -14.73 4.07 29.98
C PRO A 45 -15.23 5.50 30.23
N GLY A 46 -16.44 5.79 29.73
CA GLY A 46 -17.20 6.98 30.10
C GLY A 46 -17.40 8.01 28.99
N PRO A 47 -18.22 9.05 29.26
CA PRO A 47 -18.67 9.99 28.24
C PRO A 47 -17.55 10.86 27.65
N THR A 48 -16.50 11.15 28.42
CA THR A 48 -15.35 11.96 27.94
C THR A 48 -14.54 11.23 26.86
N ALA A 49 -14.31 9.92 27.04
CA ALA A 49 -13.58 9.12 26.04
C ALA A 49 -14.36 9.04 24.73
N LYS A 50 -15.68 8.82 24.82
CA LYS A 50 -16.57 8.88 23.65
C LYS A 50 -16.52 10.24 22.96
N ALA A 51 -16.66 11.33 23.72
CA ALA A 51 -16.60 12.68 23.16
C ALA A 51 -15.25 12.99 22.49
N ALA A 52 -14.14 12.46 23.00
CA ALA A 52 -12.83 12.59 22.37
C ALA A 52 -12.75 11.84 21.03
N LEU A 53 -13.26 10.61 20.95
CA LEU A 53 -13.34 9.86 19.70
C LEU A 53 -14.26 10.53 18.68
N ASP A 54 -15.44 10.98 19.13
CA ASP A 54 -16.39 11.72 18.29
C ASP A 54 -15.74 13.01 17.74
N ALA A 55 -14.94 13.72 18.55
CA ALA A 55 -14.22 14.91 18.13
C ALA A 55 -13.13 14.60 17.09
N VAL A 56 -12.37 13.52 17.25
CA VAL A 56 -11.39 13.08 16.25
C VAL A 56 -12.09 12.69 14.95
N GLY A 57 -13.19 11.92 15.02
CA GLY A 57 -13.99 11.57 13.85
C GLY A 57 -14.48 12.80 13.10
N ALA A 58 -15.13 13.74 13.79
CA ALA A 58 -15.59 14.99 13.18
C ALA A 58 -14.44 15.80 12.55
N LEU A 59 -13.26 15.80 13.16
CA LEU A 59 -12.09 16.47 12.58
C LEU A 59 -11.62 15.78 11.30
N THR A 60 -11.57 14.45 11.27
CA THR A 60 -11.20 13.67 10.09
C THR A 60 -12.19 13.84 8.95
N GLU A 61 -13.49 13.97 9.24
CA GLU A 61 -14.51 14.26 8.23
C GLU A 61 -14.28 15.63 7.57
N VAL A 62 -13.99 16.66 8.36
CA VAL A 62 -13.71 18.01 7.85
C VAL A 62 -12.45 18.03 6.99
N TYR A 63 -11.39 17.32 7.41
CA TYR A 63 -10.17 17.22 6.64
C TYR A 63 -10.34 16.42 5.34
N GLY A 64 -11.13 15.34 5.36
CA GLY A 64 -11.50 14.61 4.16
C GLY A 64 -12.22 15.49 3.14
N GLU A 65 -13.23 16.26 3.58
CA GLU A 65 -13.92 17.22 2.72
C GLU A 65 -12.98 18.31 2.17
N ALA A 66 -12.04 18.80 2.99
CA ALA A 66 -11.05 19.78 2.53
C ALA A 66 -10.14 19.19 1.43
N LEU A 67 -9.69 17.94 1.59
CA LEU A 67 -8.90 17.24 0.59
C LEU A 67 -9.69 16.97 -0.69
N ALA A 68 -10.95 16.54 -0.58
CA ALA A 68 -11.84 16.38 -1.72
C ALA A 68 -11.92 17.66 -2.55
N ARG A 69 -12.12 18.81 -1.89
CA ARG A 69 -12.16 20.13 -2.56
C ARG A 69 -10.84 20.54 -3.20
N VAL A 70 -9.71 20.11 -2.64
CA VAL A 70 -8.38 20.30 -3.24
C VAL A 70 -8.28 19.47 -4.52
N MET A 71 -8.70 18.20 -4.46
CA MET A 71 -8.68 17.29 -5.61
C MET A 71 -9.63 17.74 -6.73
N ASP A 72 -10.81 18.25 -6.41
CA ASP A 72 -11.74 18.83 -7.39
C ASP A 72 -11.15 20.03 -8.16
N ARG A 73 -10.18 20.73 -7.55
CA ARG A 73 -9.50 21.90 -8.14
C ARG A 73 -8.19 21.53 -8.81
N ALA A 74 -7.66 20.34 -8.52
CA ALA A 74 -6.42 19.87 -9.10
C ALA A 74 -6.66 19.47 -10.55
N ASP A 75 -5.73 19.86 -11.44
CA ASP A 75 -5.66 19.23 -12.74
C ASP A 75 -5.08 17.81 -12.64
N ALA A 76 -5.16 17.03 -13.72
CA ALA A 76 -4.66 15.65 -13.73
C ALA A 76 -3.17 15.55 -13.36
N ALA A 77 -2.36 16.55 -13.71
CA ALA A 77 -0.93 16.55 -13.43
C ALA A 77 -0.64 16.78 -11.94
N LEU A 78 -1.34 17.73 -11.31
CA LEU A 78 -1.25 17.97 -9.88
C LEU A 78 -1.83 16.78 -9.10
N GLY A 79 -2.99 16.25 -9.50
CA GLY A 79 -3.59 15.08 -8.87
C GLY A 79 -2.65 13.87 -8.87
N ALA A 80 -1.97 13.60 -9.99
CA ALA A 80 -0.96 12.55 -10.07
C ALA A 80 0.23 12.80 -9.14
N ARG A 81 0.74 14.04 -9.08
CA ARG A 81 1.84 14.40 -8.17
C ARG A 81 1.48 14.26 -6.70
N LEU A 82 0.24 14.58 -6.32
CA LEU A 82 -0.25 14.41 -4.94
C LEU A 82 -0.40 12.92 -4.61
N ALA A 83 -0.89 12.10 -5.55
CA ALA A 83 -0.99 10.65 -5.39
C ALA A 83 0.39 9.94 -5.40
N ASP A 84 1.41 10.56 -5.99
CA ASP A 84 2.79 10.06 -6.01
C ASP A 84 3.56 10.30 -4.72
N ASP A 85 3.16 11.31 -3.94
CA ASP A 85 3.69 11.56 -2.61
C ASP A 85 3.14 10.51 -1.64
N GLU A 86 4.03 9.89 -0.87
CA GLU A 86 3.67 8.75 -0.02
C GLU A 86 2.68 9.14 1.10
N LEU A 87 2.94 10.24 1.80
CA LEU A 87 2.08 10.69 2.88
C LEU A 87 0.72 11.15 2.35
N LEU A 88 0.73 11.94 1.28
CA LEU A 88 -0.50 12.44 0.68
C LEU A 88 -1.31 11.31 0.03
N GLY A 89 -0.66 10.36 -0.64
CA GLY A 89 -1.30 9.17 -1.20
C GLY A 89 -2.06 8.38 -0.13
N HIS A 90 -1.43 8.07 1.01
CA HIS A 90 -2.10 7.40 2.13
C HIS A 90 -3.28 8.21 2.67
N LEU A 91 -3.14 9.54 2.79
CA LEU A 91 -4.21 10.41 3.28
C LEU A 91 -5.40 10.47 2.31
N LEU A 92 -5.13 10.51 1.00
CA LEU A 92 -6.16 10.49 -0.04
C LEU A 92 -6.93 9.16 -0.04
N VAL A 93 -6.24 8.04 0.19
CA VAL A 93 -6.86 6.72 0.34
C VAL A 93 -7.72 6.66 1.60
N LEU A 94 -7.19 7.11 2.75
CA LEU A 94 -7.91 7.15 4.03
C LEU A 94 -9.25 7.91 3.93
N HIS A 95 -9.27 8.97 3.11
CA HIS A 95 -10.45 9.80 2.91
C HIS A 95 -11.25 9.46 1.63
N GLU A 96 -10.97 8.33 0.97
CA GLU A 96 -11.69 7.86 -0.23
C GLU A 96 -11.71 8.86 -1.41
N VAL A 97 -10.70 9.73 -1.51
CA VAL A 97 -10.57 10.80 -2.52
C VAL A 97 -9.38 10.58 -3.46
N HIS A 98 -8.78 9.39 -3.44
CA HIS A 98 -7.66 9.05 -4.30
C HIS A 98 -8.09 9.00 -5.79
N PRO A 99 -7.35 9.63 -6.72
CA PRO A 99 -7.77 9.72 -8.13
C PRO A 99 -7.69 8.39 -8.89
N GLU A 100 -6.80 7.49 -8.46
CA GLU A 100 -6.69 6.14 -9.03
C GLU A 100 -7.56 5.14 -8.27
N PRO A 101 -8.21 4.20 -8.99
CA PRO A 101 -8.98 3.10 -8.40
C PRO A 101 -8.04 2.07 -7.73
N PRO A 102 -8.56 1.23 -6.82
CA PRO A 102 -7.76 0.31 -6.00
C PRO A 102 -6.90 -0.65 -6.85
N GLU A 103 -7.38 -1.09 -8.01
CA GLU A 103 -6.63 -2.01 -8.89
C GLU A 103 -5.36 -1.35 -9.44
N ARG A 104 -5.45 -0.07 -9.79
CA ARG A 104 -4.28 0.70 -10.27
C ARG A 104 -3.30 0.97 -9.15
N ARG A 105 -3.80 1.30 -7.94
CA ARG A 105 -2.96 1.49 -6.77
C ARG A 105 -2.21 0.22 -6.38
N ALA A 106 -2.91 -0.92 -6.35
CA ALA A 106 -2.32 -2.23 -6.11
C ALA A 106 -1.27 -2.58 -7.17
N ALA A 107 -1.56 -2.38 -8.46
CA ALA A 107 -0.60 -2.64 -9.54
C ALA A 107 0.67 -1.82 -9.35
N ARG A 108 0.51 -0.53 -9.05
CA ARG A 108 1.62 0.38 -8.82
C ARG A 108 2.44 0.01 -7.58
N ALA A 109 1.81 -0.42 -6.50
CA ALA A 109 2.51 -0.92 -5.32
C ALA A 109 3.41 -2.13 -5.66
N VAL A 110 2.87 -3.08 -6.43
CA VAL A 110 3.66 -4.21 -6.95
C VAL A 110 4.81 -3.72 -7.83
N GLU A 111 4.56 -2.82 -8.78
CA GLU A 111 5.59 -2.26 -9.67
C GLU A 111 6.75 -1.60 -8.91
N ARG A 112 6.46 -0.85 -7.84
CA ARG A 112 7.49 -0.22 -6.99
C ARG A 112 8.36 -1.23 -6.27
N LEU A 113 7.83 -2.40 -5.92
CA LEU A 113 8.59 -3.48 -5.28
C LEU A 113 9.43 -4.29 -6.26
N ARG A 114 9.07 -4.33 -7.55
CA ARG A 114 9.76 -5.17 -8.56
C ARG A 114 11.28 -5.00 -8.58
N PRO A 115 11.87 -3.79 -8.53
CA PRO A 115 13.33 -3.66 -8.52
C PRO A 115 13.99 -4.40 -7.35
N ALA A 116 13.45 -4.26 -6.13
CA ALA A 116 13.97 -4.94 -4.94
C ALA A 116 13.77 -6.47 -5.01
N LEU A 117 12.70 -6.94 -5.65
CA LEU A 117 12.48 -8.37 -5.90
C LEU A 117 13.46 -8.93 -6.92
N GLN A 118 13.74 -8.18 -7.99
CA GLN A 118 14.66 -8.57 -9.07
C GLN A 118 16.10 -8.70 -8.58
N GLU A 119 16.54 -7.84 -7.65
CA GLU A 119 17.83 -7.97 -6.97
C GLU A 119 17.98 -9.31 -6.23
N ARG A 120 16.85 -9.89 -5.79
CA ARG A 120 16.77 -11.19 -5.11
C ARG A 120 16.43 -12.33 -6.08
N GLY A 121 16.41 -12.07 -7.39
CA GLY A 121 16.08 -13.04 -8.43
C GLY A 121 14.60 -13.35 -8.59
N GLY A 122 13.72 -12.56 -7.97
CA GLY A 122 12.27 -12.70 -8.07
C GLY A 122 11.62 -11.65 -8.97
N ASP A 123 10.32 -11.82 -9.22
CA ASP A 123 9.45 -10.87 -9.91
C ASP A 123 8.03 -10.96 -9.34
N ALA A 124 7.28 -9.88 -9.43
CA ALA A 124 5.88 -9.83 -9.02
C ALA A 124 5.06 -9.06 -10.04
N GLU A 125 3.84 -9.55 -10.29
CA GLU A 125 2.90 -8.92 -11.21
C GLU A 125 1.48 -9.06 -10.66
N LEU A 126 0.70 -7.98 -10.67
CA LEU A 126 -0.73 -8.06 -10.39
C LEU A 126 -1.43 -8.76 -11.56
N ALA A 127 -2.01 -9.93 -11.31
CA ALA A 127 -2.69 -10.72 -12.33
C ALA A 127 -4.14 -10.25 -12.55
N ALA A 128 -4.86 -10.00 -11.46
CA ALA A 128 -6.24 -9.50 -11.48
C ALA A 128 -6.63 -8.95 -10.10
N VAL A 129 -7.71 -8.17 -10.06
CA VAL A 129 -8.46 -7.90 -8.83
C VAL A 129 -9.86 -8.41 -9.05
N GLU A 130 -10.32 -9.32 -8.17
CA GLU A 130 -11.64 -9.93 -8.24
C GLU A 130 -12.40 -9.64 -6.95
N GLY A 131 -13.36 -8.71 -7.04
CA GLY A 131 -14.02 -8.20 -5.85
C GLY A 131 -13.00 -7.59 -4.88
N PRO A 132 -12.96 -8.01 -3.60
CA PRO A 132 -12.04 -7.48 -2.62
C PRO A 132 -10.71 -8.26 -2.53
N VAL A 133 -10.36 -9.07 -3.54
CA VAL A 133 -9.15 -9.91 -3.52
C VAL A 133 -8.23 -9.56 -4.68
N ALA A 134 -6.98 -9.20 -4.38
CA ALA A 134 -5.93 -9.03 -5.38
C ALA A 134 -5.20 -10.35 -5.63
N ARG A 135 -5.09 -10.73 -6.90
CA ARG A 135 -4.36 -11.92 -7.36
C ARG A 135 -3.00 -11.52 -7.88
N ILE A 136 -1.93 -12.06 -7.31
CA ILE A 136 -0.56 -11.70 -7.66
C ILE A 136 0.19 -12.92 -8.18
N ARG A 137 0.86 -12.76 -9.32
CA ARG A 137 1.81 -13.74 -9.82
C ARG A 137 3.18 -13.43 -9.24
N LEU A 138 3.69 -14.34 -8.43
CA LEU A 138 5.02 -14.25 -7.83
C LEU A 138 5.96 -15.24 -8.52
N ARG A 139 7.14 -14.75 -8.92
CA ARG A 139 8.25 -15.56 -9.39
C ARG A 139 9.37 -15.39 -8.38
N THR A 140 9.87 -16.46 -7.79
CA THR A 140 11.04 -16.39 -6.91
C THR A 140 11.95 -17.58 -7.17
N PRO A 141 13.28 -17.44 -6.98
CA PRO A 141 14.20 -18.56 -7.11
C PRO A 141 13.83 -19.61 -6.06
N GLY A 142 13.48 -20.82 -6.49
CA GLY A 142 13.05 -21.91 -5.60
C GLY A 142 11.54 -22.10 -5.47
N CYS A 143 10.70 -21.37 -6.21
CA CYS A 143 9.24 -21.54 -6.22
C CYS A 143 8.75 -22.80 -6.97
N GLY A 144 9.62 -23.80 -7.14
CA GLY A 144 9.24 -25.13 -7.59
C GLY A 144 8.65 -25.92 -6.42
N SER A 145 7.36 -25.70 -6.11
CA SER A 145 6.57 -26.54 -5.19
C SER A 145 7.28 -26.93 -3.89
N GLY A 146 7.53 -25.98 -2.98
CA GLY A 146 8.03 -26.35 -1.65
C GLY A 146 8.42 -25.18 -0.76
N CYS A 147 7.59 -24.95 0.27
CA CYS A 147 7.89 -24.35 1.57
C CYS A 147 9.38 -23.99 1.81
N GLY A 148 9.79 -22.81 1.33
CA GLY A 148 11.04 -22.17 1.72
C GLY A 148 10.70 -20.82 2.37
N SER A 149 11.22 -20.56 3.56
CA SER A 149 10.98 -19.33 4.34
C SER A 149 11.19 -18.04 3.52
N ALA A 150 12.18 -18.03 2.62
CA ALA A 150 12.47 -16.88 1.75
C ALA A 150 11.34 -16.51 0.78
N SER A 151 10.46 -17.45 0.41
CA SER A 151 9.29 -17.18 -0.44
C SER A 151 8.14 -16.56 0.35
N ALA A 152 7.99 -16.94 1.63
CA ALA A 152 6.97 -16.39 2.52
C ALA A 152 7.26 -14.92 2.88
N ASP A 153 8.53 -14.56 3.12
CA ASP A 153 8.91 -13.17 3.39
C ASP A 153 8.61 -12.23 2.20
N VAL A 154 8.77 -12.73 0.97
CA VAL A 154 8.47 -11.97 -0.25
C VAL A 154 6.97 -11.82 -0.44
N GLU A 155 6.21 -12.90 -0.21
CA GLU A 155 4.75 -12.86 -0.29
C GLU A 155 4.17 -11.88 0.73
N GLU A 156 4.67 -11.89 1.97
CA GLU A 156 4.22 -10.98 3.01
C GLU A 156 4.56 -9.52 2.67
N ALA A 157 5.79 -9.23 2.22
CA ALA A 157 6.15 -7.86 1.83
C ALA A 157 5.29 -7.32 0.68
N VAL A 158 4.96 -8.17 -0.31
CA VAL A 158 4.06 -7.79 -1.40
C VAL A 158 2.64 -7.60 -0.90
N ARG A 159 2.16 -8.47 -0.02
CA ARG A 159 0.86 -8.36 0.62
C ARG A 159 0.74 -7.05 1.40
N GLU A 160 1.69 -6.74 2.28
CA GLU A 160 1.72 -5.51 3.06
C GLU A 160 1.68 -4.28 2.16
N ALA A 161 2.51 -4.24 1.11
CA ALA A 161 2.54 -3.11 0.19
C ALA A 161 1.22 -2.93 -0.58
N VAL A 162 0.59 -4.02 -1.01
CA VAL A 162 -0.68 -3.96 -1.73
C VAL A 162 -1.82 -3.52 -0.81
N LEU A 163 -1.90 -4.07 0.40
CA LEU A 163 -2.93 -3.70 1.38
C LEU A 163 -2.73 -2.26 1.90
N ALA A 164 -1.49 -1.78 2.00
CA ALA A 164 -1.21 -0.39 2.32
C ALA A 164 -1.68 0.56 1.21
N ALA A 165 -1.47 0.20 -0.06
CA ALA A 165 -1.88 1.01 -1.21
C ALA A 165 -3.37 0.93 -1.54
N ALA A 166 -4.03 -0.18 -1.21
CA ALA A 166 -5.44 -0.44 -1.48
C ALA A 166 -6.09 -1.17 -0.27
N PRO A 167 -6.34 -0.45 0.84
CA PRO A 167 -6.88 -1.02 2.08
C PRO A 167 -8.33 -1.53 1.97
N GLU A 168 -9.03 -1.19 0.88
CA GLU A 168 -10.35 -1.72 0.55
C GLU A 168 -10.27 -3.19 0.10
N LEU A 169 -9.08 -3.68 -0.26
CA LEU A 169 -8.83 -5.08 -0.52
C LEU A 169 -8.73 -5.85 0.79
N THR A 170 -9.44 -6.97 0.88
CA THR A 170 -9.50 -7.83 2.06
C THR A 170 -8.40 -8.89 2.08
N ALA A 171 -7.88 -9.26 0.91
CA ALA A 171 -6.87 -10.30 0.79
C ALA A 171 -6.01 -10.12 -0.46
N VAL A 172 -4.80 -10.68 -0.37
CA VAL A 172 -3.85 -10.82 -1.48
C VAL A 172 -3.55 -12.31 -1.60
N GLU A 173 -3.82 -12.89 -2.77
CA GLU A 173 -3.64 -14.32 -3.02
C GLU A 173 -2.60 -14.54 -4.14
N PRO A 174 -1.60 -15.41 -3.91
CA PRO A 174 -0.68 -15.79 -4.96
C PRO A 174 -1.38 -16.69 -5.98
N VAL A 175 -1.24 -16.36 -7.26
CA VAL A 175 -1.61 -17.26 -8.35
C VAL A 175 -0.43 -18.16 -8.61
N ALA A 176 -0.62 -19.46 -8.39
CA ALA A 176 0.37 -20.45 -8.81
C ALA A 176 0.62 -20.27 -10.30
N GLU A 177 1.88 -20.26 -10.72
CA GLU A 177 2.19 -20.45 -12.12
C GLU A 177 1.65 -21.82 -12.51
N GLN A 178 0.47 -21.85 -13.13
CA GLN A 178 0.20 -22.90 -14.08
C GLN A 178 1.25 -22.67 -15.16
N GLU A 179 2.41 -23.34 -15.03
CA GLU A 179 3.13 -23.79 -16.20
C GLU A 179 2.01 -24.28 -17.12
N SER A 180 1.78 -23.55 -18.21
CA SER A 180 1.12 -24.16 -19.34
C SER A 180 1.93 -25.42 -19.57
N ARG A 181 1.42 -26.57 -19.11
CA ARG A 181 1.79 -27.84 -19.69
C ARG A 181 1.40 -27.62 -21.14
N GLN A 182 2.35 -27.12 -21.92
CA GLN A 182 2.41 -27.46 -23.32
C GLN A 182 2.32 -28.97 -23.25
N ALA A 183 1.11 -29.49 -23.51
CA ALA A 183 0.88 -30.90 -23.63
C ALA A 183 2.02 -31.36 -24.53
N ALA A 184 2.92 -32.19 -24.00
CA ALA A 184 4.05 -32.67 -24.76
C ALA A 184 3.43 -33.30 -26.00
N PHE A 185 3.55 -32.59 -27.13
CA PHE A 185 2.94 -33.00 -28.36
C PHE A 185 3.77 -34.19 -28.80
N VAL A 186 3.31 -35.40 -28.50
CA VAL A 186 3.91 -36.64 -28.96
C VAL A 186 3.31 -36.90 -30.34
N PRO A 187 4.06 -36.71 -31.43
CA PRO A 187 3.56 -37.04 -32.76
C PRO A 187 3.21 -38.52 -32.80
N LEU A 188 2.03 -38.87 -33.29
CA LEU A 188 1.54 -40.26 -33.34
C LEU A 188 2.50 -41.19 -34.09
N ASP A 189 3.27 -40.66 -35.03
CA ASP A 189 4.34 -41.34 -35.77
C ASP A 189 5.47 -41.90 -34.89
N THR A 190 5.63 -41.42 -33.65
CA THR A 190 6.60 -41.95 -32.69
C THR A 190 6.13 -43.23 -31.98
N LEU A 191 4.82 -43.54 -31.97
CA LEU A 191 4.24 -44.72 -31.32
C LEU A 191 4.18 -45.97 -32.21
N VAL A 192 4.47 -45.85 -33.51
CA VAL A 192 4.28 -46.95 -34.48
C VAL A 192 5.53 -47.83 -34.65
N ARG A 193 6.67 -47.48 -34.03
CA ARG A 193 7.86 -48.35 -34.08
C ARG A 193 7.77 -49.46 -33.04
N ARG A 194 7.12 -50.56 -33.43
CA ARG A 194 7.24 -51.86 -32.79
C ARG A 194 8.73 -52.24 -32.73
N PRO A 195 9.32 -52.53 -31.56
CA PRO A 195 10.69 -53.03 -31.51
C PRO A 195 10.72 -54.41 -32.18
N VAL A 196 11.45 -54.50 -33.29
CA VAL A 196 11.85 -55.77 -33.89
C VAL A 196 12.83 -56.43 -32.93
N GLN A 197 12.45 -57.56 -32.35
CA GLN A 197 13.40 -58.46 -31.69
C GLN A 197 14.27 -59.10 -32.78
N PRO A 198 15.61 -58.96 -32.75
CA PRO A 198 16.45 -59.79 -33.60
C PRO A 198 16.42 -61.24 -33.07
N GLN A 199 15.82 -62.10 -33.89
CA GLN A 199 15.92 -63.56 -33.81
C GLN A 199 17.38 -64.00 -33.94
N GLY A 200 17.75 -65.05 -33.21
CA GLY A 200 19.15 -65.43 -32.99
C GLY A 200 19.81 -66.32 -34.04
N ALA A 201 20.97 -66.84 -33.56
CA ALA A 201 21.73 -68.00 -34.02
C ALA A 201 22.59 -67.83 -35.28
N PRO A 202 23.67 -68.62 -35.47
CA PRO A 202 24.09 -69.81 -34.70
C PRO A 202 25.22 -69.61 -33.68
#